data_AF-A0A087V0U7-F1
#
_entry.id   AF-A0A087V0U7-F1
#
_cell.length_a   1.000
_cell.length_b   1.000
_cell.length_c   1.000
_cell.angle_alpha   90.00
_cell.angle_beta   90.00
_cell.angle_gamma   90.00
#
_symmetry.space_group_name_H-M   'P 1'
#
loop_
_entity.id
_entity.type
_entity.pdbx_description
1 polymer ?
#
loop_
_entity_poly.entity_id
_entity_poly.type
_entity_poly.pdbx_seq_one_letter_code
_entity_poly.pdbx_strand_id
1 'polypeptide(L)'
;MFSDRRPAKQQDLPQDIPQLPLNSVSEVAELEMWLSVEGNKQCLVNYLTVIGGKNIHDAMRKIMAKLIGKEVAIQYNWAGRGDKLAFFQLKLKDVVLGMYDKLDVFTKAYFEVRSGLKCRK
;
A
#
# COMPACT_ATOMS: atom_id res chain seq x y z
N MET A 1 -17.72 -5.68 -29.75
CA MET A 1 -16.88 -6.70 -29.10
C MET A 1 -15.64 -6.01 -28.54
N PHE A 2 -15.66 -5.66 -27.25
CA PHE A 2 -14.48 -5.12 -26.56
C PHE A 2 -13.69 -6.32 -26.04
N SER A 3 -12.85 -6.86 -26.92
CA SER A 3 -11.98 -8.00 -26.64
C SER A 3 -10.94 -7.62 -25.59
N ASP A 4 -10.74 -8.54 -24.64
CA ASP A 4 -9.60 -8.66 -23.75
C ASP A 4 -9.34 -7.51 -22.76
N ARG A 5 -10.20 -7.42 -21.73
CA ARG A 5 -9.67 -7.13 -20.38
C ARG A 5 -8.85 -8.33 -19.94
N ARG A 6 -7.54 -8.35 -20.26
CA ARG A 6 -6.57 -9.22 -19.59
C ARG A 6 -6.77 -9.03 -18.08
N PRO A 7 -7.15 -10.06 -17.29
CA PRO A 7 -7.06 -9.93 -15.85
C PRO A 7 -5.56 -9.79 -15.56
N ALA A 8 -5.15 -8.62 -15.06
CA ALA A 8 -3.85 -8.47 -14.45
C ALA A 8 -3.71 -9.63 -13.46
N LYS A 9 -2.66 -10.47 -13.59
CA LYS A 9 -2.40 -11.57 -12.67
C LYS A 9 -2.62 -11.05 -11.25
N GLN A 10 -3.68 -11.49 -10.57
CA GLN A 10 -3.81 -11.27 -9.15
C GLN A 10 -2.57 -11.90 -8.54
N GLN A 11 -1.67 -11.08 -8.02
CA GLN A 11 -0.63 -11.61 -7.15
C GLN A 11 -1.36 -11.99 -5.88
N ASP A 12 -1.68 -13.28 -5.77
CA ASP A 12 -2.31 -13.83 -4.58
C ASP A 12 -1.35 -13.61 -3.41
N LEU A 13 -1.89 -13.05 -2.33
CA LEU A 13 -1.13 -12.88 -1.09
C LEU A 13 -0.77 -14.28 -0.57
N PRO A 14 0.46 -14.48 -0.07
CA PRO A 14 0.81 -15.68 0.68
C PRO A 14 -0.23 -15.95 1.76
N GLN A 15 -0.62 -17.22 1.95
CA GLN A 15 -1.69 -17.61 2.88
C GLN A 15 -1.33 -17.34 4.35
N ASP A 16 -0.05 -17.10 4.65
CA ASP A 16 0.51 -16.87 5.97
C ASP A 16 0.53 -15.39 6.40
N ILE A 17 0.08 -14.47 5.54
CA ILE A 17 0.00 -13.06 5.93
C ILE A 17 -1.01 -12.86 7.08
N PRO A 18 -0.67 -12.02 8.08
CA PRO A 18 -1.63 -11.61 9.10
C PRO A 18 -2.89 -11.00 8.50
N GLN A 19 -4.02 -11.27 9.16
CA GLN A 19 -5.32 -10.80 8.70
C GLN A 19 -5.37 -9.27 8.69
N LEU A 20 -5.80 -8.70 7.57
CA LEU A 20 -5.95 -7.27 7.39
C LEU A 20 -7.44 -6.88 7.46
N PRO A 21 -7.80 -5.73 8.06
CA PRO A 21 -6.92 -4.73 8.65
C PRO A 21 -6.40 -5.12 10.04
N LEU A 22 -5.24 -4.59 10.43
CA LEU A 22 -4.65 -4.81 11.76
C LEU A 22 -5.45 -4.07 12.84
N ASN A 23 -6.01 -4.78 13.81
CA ASN A 23 -6.86 -4.23 14.87
C ASN A 23 -6.21 -4.25 16.26
N SER A 24 -5.05 -4.88 16.41
CA SER A 24 -4.29 -4.89 17.65
C SER A 24 -2.80 -4.65 17.45
N VAL A 25 -2.10 -4.21 18.51
CA VAL A 25 -0.63 -4.04 18.48
C VAL A 25 0.07 -5.40 18.32
N SER A 26 -0.53 -6.50 18.79
CA SER A 26 -0.02 -7.87 18.57
C SER A 26 -0.02 -8.22 17.08
N GLU A 27 -1.11 -7.94 16.37
CA GLU A 27 -1.18 -8.16 14.91
C GLU A 27 -0.15 -7.31 14.15
N VAL A 28 0.16 -6.09 14.63
CA VAL A 28 1.25 -5.29 14.07
C VAL A 28 2.59 -6.00 14.25
N ALA A 29 2.86 -6.57 15.42
CA ALA A 29 4.10 -7.31 15.67
C ALA A 29 4.20 -8.57 14.80
N GLU A 30 3.09 -9.30 14.60
CA GLU A 30 3.02 -10.44 13.69
C GLU A 30 3.32 -10.04 12.25
N LEU A 31 2.76 -8.92 11.78
CA LEU A 31 3.06 -8.40 10.45
C LEU A 31 4.51 -7.97 10.34
N GLU A 32 5.09 -7.36 11.37
CA GLU A 32 6.51 -6.98 11.39
C GLU A 32 7.45 -8.19 11.31
N MET A 33 7.08 -9.31 11.93
CA MET A 33 7.80 -10.58 11.77
C MET A 33 7.68 -11.10 10.35
N TRP A 34 6.46 -11.14 9.78
CA TRP A 34 6.23 -11.57 8.40
C TRP A 34 6.96 -10.70 7.37
N LEU A 35 7.02 -9.38 7.59
CA LEU A 35 7.76 -8.41 6.76
C LEU A 35 9.29 -8.49 6.91
N SER A 36 9.79 -9.31 7.86
CA SER A 36 11.23 -9.57 7.99
C SER A 36 11.72 -10.61 6.99
N VAL A 37 10.80 -11.37 6.38
CA VAL A 37 11.12 -12.31 5.30
C VAL A 37 11.32 -11.54 3.99
N GLU A 38 12.38 -11.88 3.27
CA GLU A 38 12.72 -11.25 2.00
C GLU A 38 11.60 -11.41 0.97
N GLY A 39 11.32 -10.38 0.17
CA GLY A 39 10.25 -10.38 -0.83
C GLY A 39 8.83 -10.13 -0.30
N ASN A 40 8.53 -10.39 0.98
CA ASN A 40 7.19 -10.18 1.55
C ASN A 40 6.76 -8.70 1.50
N LYS A 41 7.69 -7.78 1.74
CA LYS A 41 7.45 -6.34 1.57
C LYS A 41 6.96 -6.01 0.16
N GLN A 42 7.68 -6.48 -0.86
CA GLN A 42 7.35 -6.20 -2.26
C GLN A 42 6.03 -6.86 -2.68
N CYS A 43 5.75 -8.07 -2.18
CA CYS A 43 4.48 -8.74 -2.38
C CYS A 43 3.32 -7.89 -1.85
N LEU A 44 3.44 -7.40 -0.60
CA LEU A 44 2.41 -6.58 0.02
C LEU A 44 2.21 -5.23 -0.68
N VAL A 45 3.30 -4.57 -1.10
CA VAL A 45 3.24 -3.36 -1.95
C VAL A 45 2.47 -3.64 -3.24
N ASN A 46 2.78 -4.74 -3.92
CA ASN A 46 2.12 -5.07 -5.18
C ASN A 46 0.63 -5.35 -5.01
N TYR A 47 0.26 -6.09 -3.97
CA TYR A 47 -1.14 -6.41 -3.68
C TYR A 47 -1.96 -5.14 -3.36
N LEU A 48 -1.44 -4.27 -2.49
CA LEU A 48 -2.19 -3.11 -2.03
C LEU A 48 -2.27 -1.99 -3.07
N THR A 49 -1.26 -1.84 -3.93
CA THR A 49 -1.28 -0.83 -5.00
C THR A 49 -2.35 -1.09 -6.07
N VAL A 50 -2.94 -2.28 -6.13
CA VAL A 50 -4.09 -2.60 -7.02
C VAL A 50 -5.34 -1.81 -6.66
N ILE A 51 -5.53 -1.40 -5.40
CA ILE A 51 -6.73 -0.70 -4.93
C ILE A 51 -6.95 0.62 -5.71
N GLY A 52 -5.86 1.28 -6.11
CA GLY A 52 -5.89 2.52 -6.88
C GLY A 52 -6.68 3.66 -6.23
N GLY A 53 -6.91 4.73 -6.98
CA GLY A 53 -7.65 5.89 -6.52
C GLY A 53 -7.76 6.96 -7.61
N LYS A 54 -8.55 8.00 -7.33
CA LYS A 54 -8.67 9.14 -8.27
C LYS A 54 -7.37 9.95 -8.38
N ASN A 55 -6.57 9.94 -7.33
CA ASN A 55 -5.25 10.52 -7.21
C ASN A 55 -4.47 9.76 -6.13
N ILE A 56 -3.18 10.07 -5.96
CA ILE A 56 -2.29 9.39 -5.02
C ILE A 56 -2.82 9.48 -3.58
N HIS A 57 -3.35 10.63 -3.16
CA HIS A 57 -3.88 10.81 -1.81
C HIS A 57 -5.11 9.93 -1.54
N ASP A 58 -6.06 9.85 -2.48
CA ASP A 58 -7.24 8.97 -2.39
C ASP A 58 -6.83 7.49 -2.35
N ALA A 59 -5.85 7.09 -3.18
CA ALA A 59 -5.32 5.74 -3.20
C ALA A 59 -4.65 5.37 -1.87
N MET A 60 -3.75 6.22 -1.37
CA MET A 60 -3.08 6.02 -0.08
C MET A 60 -4.09 5.94 1.07
N ARG A 61 -5.13 6.79 1.08
CA ARG A 61 -6.17 6.74 2.12
C ARG A 61 -6.90 5.40 2.13
N LYS A 62 -7.28 4.88 0.97
CA LYS A 62 -7.96 3.58 0.84
C LYS A 62 -7.05 2.41 1.21
N ILE A 63 -5.79 2.46 0.80
CA ILE A 63 -4.79 1.45 1.14
C ILE A 63 -4.54 1.41 2.65
N MET A 64 -4.28 2.57 3.27
CA MET A 64 -4.06 2.67 4.70
C MET A 64 -5.27 2.18 5.52
N ALA A 65 -6.49 2.48 5.08
CA ALA A 65 -7.71 2.00 5.73
C ALA A 65 -7.91 0.48 5.61
N LYS A 66 -7.33 -0.15 4.58
CA LYS A 66 -7.34 -1.62 4.43
C LYS A 66 -6.20 -2.28 5.20
N LEU A 67 -5.11 -1.56 5.44
CA LEU A 67 -3.92 -2.04 6.13
C LEU A 67 -4.06 -1.96 7.65
N ILE A 68 -4.51 -0.81 8.17
CA ILE A 68 -4.50 -0.51 9.60
C ILE A 68 -5.92 -0.15 10.05
N GLY A 69 -6.43 -0.91 11.02
CA GLY A 69 -7.69 -0.66 11.68
C GLY A 69 -7.63 0.57 12.59
N LYS A 70 -8.81 1.13 12.90
CA LYS A 70 -8.94 2.37 13.67
C LYS A 70 -8.23 2.28 15.04
N GLU A 71 -8.39 1.16 15.73
CA GLU A 71 -7.87 0.95 17.08
C GLU A 71 -6.33 0.94 17.14
N VAL A 72 -5.68 0.52 16.05
CA VAL A 72 -4.23 0.60 15.90
C VAL A 72 -3.84 2.00 15.47
N ALA A 73 -4.53 2.59 14.48
CA ALA A 73 -4.16 3.88 13.91
C ALA A 73 -4.08 5.00 14.97
N ILE A 74 -4.94 4.99 15.99
CA ILE A 74 -4.93 6.00 17.06
C ILE A 74 -3.71 5.91 17.99
N GLN A 75 -3.11 4.71 18.12
CA GLN A 75 -1.98 4.43 19.02
C GLN A 75 -0.63 4.82 18.43
N TYR A 76 -0.56 5.02 17.11
CA TYR A 76 0.66 5.37 16.41
C TYR A 76 0.65 6.82 15.94
N ASN A 77 1.84 7.41 15.85
CA ASN A 77 2.10 8.55 14.97
C ASN A 77 3.46 8.36 14.29
N TRP A 78 3.82 9.24 13.35
CA TRP A 78 5.05 9.07 12.58
C TRP A 78 6.31 8.95 13.47
N ALA A 79 6.49 9.86 14.42
CA ALA A 79 7.72 9.99 15.20
C ALA A 79 7.69 9.31 16.58
N GLY A 80 6.53 8.83 17.05
CA GLY A 80 6.31 8.33 18.40
C GLY A 80 6.31 9.41 19.48
N ARG A 81 5.76 10.61 19.19
CA ARG A 81 5.71 11.70 20.18
C ARG A 81 4.55 11.53 21.17
N GLY A 82 4.78 11.90 22.43
CA GLY A 82 3.81 11.76 23.52
C GLY A 82 3.65 10.30 23.94
N ASP A 83 2.42 9.89 24.25
CA ASP A 83 2.09 8.52 24.66
C ASP A 83 1.80 7.58 23.48
N LYS A 84 2.33 7.90 22.28
CA LYS A 84 2.06 7.15 21.04
C LYS A 84 3.31 6.44 20.52
N LEU A 85 3.10 5.31 19.87
CA LEU A 85 4.15 4.49 19.26
C LEU A 85 4.67 5.10 17.96
N ALA A 86 5.96 4.86 17.66
CA ALA A 86 6.64 5.40 16.49
C ALA A 86 6.44 4.52 15.24
N PHE A 87 5.60 4.98 14.31
CA PHE A 87 5.40 4.29 13.04
C PHE A 87 6.68 4.23 12.18
N PHE A 88 7.53 5.27 12.25
CA PHE A 88 8.81 5.30 11.53
C PHE A 88 9.82 4.23 11.98
N GLN A 89 9.59 3.55 13.10
CA GLN A 89 10.47 2.45 13.51
C GLN A 89 10.05 1.12 12.90
N LEU A 90 8.80 0.99 12.45
CA LEU A 90 8.26 -0.24 11.85
C LEU A 90 8.83 -0.48 10.45
N LYS A 91 8.94 -1.75 10.04
CA LYS A 91 9.19 -2.15 8.64
C LYS A 91 8.00 -1.86 7.75
N LEU A 92 6.79 -1.80 8.33
CA LEU A 92 5.57 -1.40 7.66
C LEU A 92 5.68 -0.02 6.98
N LYS A 93 6.52 0.88 7.50
CA LYS A 93 6.79 2.17 6.86
C LYS A 93 7.36 2.01 5.46
N ASP A 94 8.23 1.03 5.24
CA ASP A 94 8.92 0.81 3.96
C ASP A 94 7.89 0.36 2.92
N VAL A 95 6.90 -0.42 3.36
CA VAL A 95 5.75 -0.83 2.54
C VAL A 95 4.94 0.40 2.14
N VAL A 96 4.60 1.27 3.10
CA VAL A 96 3.83 2.50 2.83
C VAL A 96 4.56 3.44 1.88
N LEU A 97 5.87 3.63 2.07
CA LEU A 97 6.70 4.44 1.18
C LEU A 97 6.80 3.81 -0.22
N GLY A 98 7.04 2.49 -0.30
CA GLY A 98 7.09 1.78 -1.58
C GLY A 98 5.77 1.81 -2.36
N MET A 99 4.62 1.81 -1.66
CA MET A 99 3.32 2.03 -2.30
C MET A 99 3.21 3.44 -2.89
N TYR A 100 3.62 4.45 -2.11
CA TYR A 100 3.56 5.85 -2.52
C TYR A 100 4.40 6.06 -3.79
N ASP A 101 5.64 5.61 -3.78
CA ASP A 101 6.56 5.73 -4.91
C ASP A 101 5.99 5.04 -6.15
N LYS A 102 5.43 3.83 -5.98
CA LYS A 102 4.84 3.09 -7.10
C LYS A 102 3.60 3.79 -7.68
N LEU A 103 2.73 4.34 -6.83
CA LEU A 103 1.54 5.09 -7.26
C LEU A 103 1.90 6.42 -7.93
N ASP A 104 2.95 7.09 -7.47
CA ASP A 104 3.46 8.32 -8.08
C ASP A 104 4.01 8.06 -9.48
N VAL A 105 4.81 6.99 -9.65
CA VAL A 105 5.30 6.55 -10.97
C VAL A 105 4.14 6.25 -11.92
N PHE A 106 3.10 5.52 -11.48
CA PHE A 106 1.92 5.26 -12.30
C PHE A 106 1.20 6.54 -12.73
N THR A 107 1.07 7.50 -11.81
CA THR A 107 0.40 8.77 -12.07
C THR A 107 1.18 9.58 -13.11
N LYS A 108 2.50 9.69 -12.97
CA LYS A 108 3.38 10.36 -13.95
C LYS A 108 3.29 9.72 -15.33
N ALA A 109 3.42 8.39 -15.41
CA ALA A 109 3.31 7.65 -16.67
C ALA A 109 1.94 7.86 -17.33
N TYR A 110 0.85 7.88 -16.56
CA TYR A 110 -0.49 8.15 -17.07
C TYR A 110 -0.62 9.54 -17.68
N PHE A 111 -0.09 10.57 -17.00
CA PHE A 111 -0.10 11.94 -17.52
C PHE A 111 0.71 12.08 -18.80
N GLU A 112 1.88 11.46 -18.87
CA GLU A 112 2.73 11.46 -20.07
C GLU A 112 2.00 10.84 -21.26
N VAL A 113 1.46 9.63 -21.12
CA VAL A 113 0.68 8.96 -22.18
C VAL A 113 -0.52 9.80 -22.60
N ARG A 114 -1.25 10.39 -21.65
CA ARG A 114 -2.43 11.21 -21.93
C ARG A 114 -2.09 12.52 -22.64
N SER A 115 -0.94 13.14 -22.31
CA SER A 115 -0.45 14.33 -23.01
C SER A 115 -0.01 14.00 -24.43
N GLY A 116 0.71 12.90 -24.64
CA GLY A 116 1.12 12.44 -25.97
C GLY A 116 -0.05 12.12 -26.90
N LEU A 117 -1.14 11.56 -26.36
CA LEU A 117 -2.38 11.33 -27.13
C LEU A 117 -3.09 12.62 -27.55
N LYS A 118 -2.91 13.73 -26.82
CA LYS A 118 -3.51 15.03 -27.18
C LYS A 118 -2.71 15.78 -28.25
N CYS A 119 -1.43 15.46 -28.44
CA CYS A 119 -0.55 16.12 -29.42
C CYS A 119 -0.60 15.50 -30.83
N ARG A 120 -1.37 14.42 -31.06
CA ARG A 120 -1.73 13.99 -32.42
C ARG A 120 -2.97 14.74 -32.89
N LYS A 121 -2.79 15.96 -33.39
CA LYS A 121 -3.71 16.63 -34.31
C LYS A 121 -2.91 17.37 -35.37
#